data_AF-A0A1J7HWM2-F1
#
_entry.id   AF-A0A1J7HWM2-F1
#
_cell.length_a   1.000
_cell.length_b   1.000
_cell.length_c   1.000
_cell.angle_alpha   90.00
_cell.angle_beta   90.00
_cell.angle_gamma   90.00
#
_symmetry.space_group_name_H-M   'P 1'
#
loop_
_entity.id
_entity.type
_entity.pdbx_description
1 polymer ?
#
loop_
_entity_poly.entity_id
_entity_poly.type
_entity_poly.pdbx_seq_one_letter_code
_entity_poly.pdbx_strand_id
1 'polypeptide(L)'
;MSWLKFAVSKAVGNNNNLTRTVKNYADTVAQHAGQAVAEGAKILHDRIAARNFRSVLQTVKRLEEDAISYRGPERVQLLRRWLVLLKEIEKLSEASAEGKEKTLEQHLAVEDAKKNPNRPSMIIEAPIEEEVSLLLEMFGLCLTGGKEFHNAIVSSLQDLATAFSSYQDEVLVKREELLQFAQGAITGLKINSDIGRIDYETSSLKKKLNEITTLQAPVNKDDNHKAAEVTTAMLEALKGALAHIRICTRLEGLLLKKKTLSNGDSPEVHAQKVDKLKVLRESLANSAAKAEKRILDNRVQKEEALKVRVTKDGEASEKEKELALEISELQRKKDDLEAELKKVNTSLAAAQARLWNLSEERDQFEEANNQIVEHLKIKEDELSKSISSCRVEANVIKTWIDFLEDTWVLQQSSAEINEKQVNNMYDLLCRAQKELEPCISHIETFVVNLKNLSKRKDEGKVKELFDAIEKLQTQFEFIERPILEIESPNAEAETPPAEKKPDATPQGTTEISKTQRDEQPKSHSVKADQVFDHEAELAKLESEFGNVSQDYLAEEIGDWEFDEIERELVSGNNSATSK
;
A
#
# COMPACT_ATOMS: atom_id res chain seq x y z
N MET A 1 -67.35 15.79 -43.17
CA MET A 1 -67.97 16.21 -44.45
C MET A 1 -68.99 15.16 -44.85
N SER A 2 -70.25 15.46 -44.55
CA SER A 2 -71.41 14.81 -45.13
C SER A 2 -71.44 15.04 -46.64
N TRP A 3 -71.81 14.00 -47.39
CA TRP A 3 -72.79 14.02 -48.49
C TRP A 3 -72.72 12.70 -49.25
N LEU A 4 -73.76 12.14 -49.85
CA LEU A 4 -75.22 12.24 -49.75
C LEU A 4 -75.74 11.29 -50.87
N LYS A 5 -76.91 10.68 -50.66
CA LYS A 5 -77.85 10.19 -51.69
C LYS A 5 -77.47 8.98 -52.55
N PHE A 6 -78.30 7.94 -52.48
CA PHE A 6 -79.42 7.70 -53.42
C PHE A 6 -80.18 6.43 -52.93
N ALA A 7 -81.50 6.29 -52.83
CA ALA A 7 -82.67 7.16 -52.84
C ALA A 7 -83.84 6.34 -52.25
N VAL A 8 -84.72 7.01 -51.51
CA VAL A 8 -86.04 6.52 -51.09
C VAL A 8 -87.05 6.77 -52.21
N SER A 9 -87.92 5.79 -52.50
CA SER A 9 -89.37 5.88 -52.83
C SER A 9 -89.78 4.57 -53.53
N LYS A 10 -91.00 4.03 -53.52
CA LYS A 10 -92.38 4.44 -53.16
C LYS A 10 -93.19 3.12 -53.29
N ALA A 11 -93.87 2.60 -52.28
CA ALA A 11 -95.29 2.82 -51.95
C ALA A 11 -96.35 2.52 -53.05
N VAL A 12 -97.22 1.55 -52.75
CA VAL A 12 -98.72 1.53 -52.85
C VAL A 12 -99.42 1.25 -54.19
N GLY A 13 -100.43 0.36 -54.12
CA GLY A 13 -101.65 0.30 -54.97
C GLY A 13 -101.85 -1.06 -55.64
N ASN A 14 -102.69 -1.99 -55.14
CA ASN A 14 -104.17 -2.03 -55.20
C ASN A 14 -104.69 -1.83 -56.64
N ASN A 15 -105.41 -2.72 -57.34
CA ASN A 15 -106.70 -3.37 -57.00
C ASN A 15 -107.12 -4.34 -58.15
N ASN A 16 -107.76 -5.47 -57.78
CA ASN A 16 -108.98 -6.09 -58.34
C ASN A 16 -108.96 -6.76 -59.75
N ASN A 17 -109.53 -7.96 -60.00
CA ASN A 17 -110.94 -8.36 -59.76
C ASN A 17 -111.22 -9.88 -59.98
N LEU A 18 -112.14 -10.43 -59.16
CA LEU A 18 -113.24 -11.41 -59.44
C LEU A 18 -112.93 -12.91 -59.76
N THR A 19 -113.53 -14.00 -59.24
CA THR A 19 -114.49 -14.35 -58.16
C THR A 19 -114.75 -15.89 -58.15
N ARG A 20 -115.04 -16.46 -56.95
CA ARG A 20 -115.71 -17.75 -56.61
C ARG A 20 -114.99 -19.07 -57.02
N THR A 21 -114.73 -19.99 -56.10
CA THR A 21 -115.76 -20.77 -55.38
C THR A 21 -115.27 -21.20 -53.99
N VAL A 22 -116.18 -21.04 -53.02
CA VAL A 22 -116.07 -21.46 -51.61
C VAL A 22 -116.14 -22.99 -51.51
N LYS A 23 -115.41 -23.54 -50.53
CA LYS A 23 -115.75 -24.69 -49.65
C LYS A 23 -114.59 -25.70 -49.57
N ASN A 24 -113.63 -25.43 -48.68
CA ASN A 24 -112.76 -26.38 -47.93
C ASN A 24 -111.56 -25.65 -47.28
N TYR A 25 -111.78 -24.57 -46.51
CA TYR A 25 -110.69 -23.77 -45.93
C TYR A 25 -110.95 -23.36 -44.48
N ALA A 26 -111.37 -24.32 -43.65
CA ALA A 26 -111.44 -24.13 -42.20
C ALA A 26 -110.49 -25.09 -41.46
N ASP A 27 -110.21 -26.30 -41.98
CA ASP A 27 -109.28 -27.24 -41.35
C ASP A 27 -107.80 -27.04 -41.75
N THR A 28 -107.53 -26.50 -42.95
CA THR A 28 -106.14 -26.31 -43.42
C THR A 28 -105.44 -25.13 -42.76
N VAL A 29 -106.16 -24.09 -42.32
CA VAL A 29 -105.55 -22.89 -41.71
C VAL A 29 -105.07 -23.17 -40.29
N ALA A 30 -105.77 -24.04 -39.54
CA ALA A 30 -105.34 -24.43 -38.20
C ALA A 30 -104.06 -25.28 -38.24
N GLN A 31 -103.93 -26.21 -39.21
CA GLN A 31 -102.70 -26.99 -39.41
C GLN A 31 -101.55 -26.14 -39.98
N HIS A 32 -101.80 -25.28 -40.97
CA HIS A 32 -100.72 -24.49 -41.59
C HIS A 32 -100.22 -23.34 -40.69
N ALA A 33 -101.08 -22.74 -39.87
CA ALA A 33 -100.66 -21.77 -38.86
C ALA A 33 -99.90 -22.44 -37.70
N GLY A 34 -100.31 -23.65 -37.27
CA GLY A 34 -99.57 -24.42 -36.26
C GLY A 34 -98.19 -24.87 -36.74
N GLN A 35 -98.07 -25.26 -38.02
CA GLN A 35 -96.82 -25.73 -38.61
C GLN A 35 -95.86 -24.57 -38.96
N ALA A 36 -96.38 -23.44 -39.45
CA ALA A 36 -95.57 -22.24 -39.72
C ALA A 36 -95.05 -21.56 -38.44
N VAL A 37 -95.81 -21.61 -37.34
CA VAL A 37 -95.36 -21.13 -36.01
C VAL A 37 -94.33 -22.09 -35.40
N ALA A 38 -94.50 -23.41 -35.55
CA ALA A 38 -93.54 -24.41 -35.08
C ALA A 38 -92.23 -24.39 -35.90
N GLU A 39 -92.30 -24.21 -37.23
CA GLU A 39 -91.12 -24.06 -38.09
C GLU A 39 -90.44 -22.68 -37.92
N GLY A 40 -91.22 -21.61 -37.73
CA GLY A 40 -90.69 -20.29 -37.39
C GLY A 40 -90.00 -20.24 -36.03
N ALA A 41 -90.53 -20.96 -35.03
CA ALA A 41 -89.91 -21.15 -33.72
C ALA A 41 -88.61 -21.97 -33.83
N LYS A 42 -88.58 -23.05 -34.62
CA LYS A 42 -87.36 -23.82 -34.90
C LYS A 42 -86.27 -22.99 -35.58
N ILE A 43 -86.61 -22.22 -36.62
CA ILE A 43 -85.63 -21.38 -37.34
C ILE A 43 -85.07 -20.25 -36.46
N LEU A 44 -85.91 -19.66 -35.59
CA LEU A 44 -85.44 -18.68 -34.60
C LEU A 44 -84.56 -19.35 -33.55
N HIS A 45 -84.94 -20.52 -33.05
CA HIS A 45 -84.16 -21.27 -32.07
C HIS A 45 -82.81 -21.71 -32.63
N ASP A 46 -82.75 -22.14 -33.91
CA ASP A 46 -81.53 -22.54 -34.61
C ASP A 46 -80.60 -21.33 -34.87
N ARG A 47 -81.16 -20.17 -35.25
CA ARG A 47 -80.36 -18.92 -35.42
C ARG A 47 -79.86 -18.35 -34.10
N ILE A 48 -80.65 -18.46 -33.03
CA ILE A 48 -80.25 -18.05 -31.67
C ILE A 48 -79.20 -19.01 -31.11
N ALA A 49 -79.36 -20.32 -31.28
CA ALA A 49 -78.38 -21.33 -30.91
C ALA A 49 -77.04 -21.13 -31.64
N ALA A 50 -77.06 -20.88 -32.96
CA ALA A 50 -75.86 -20.61 -33.75
C ALA A 50 -75.14 -19.30 -33.34
N ARG A 51 -75.89 -18.27 -32.93
CA ARG A 51 -75.33 -17.00 -32.42
C ARG A 51 -74.74 -17.15 -31.03
N ASN A 52 -75.37 -17.94 -30.16
CA ASN A 52 -74.88 -18.26 -28.83
C ASN A 52 -73.58 -19.09 -28.90
N PHE A 53 -73.51 -20.09 -29.79
CA PHE A 53 -72.31 -20.90 -29.98
C PHE A 53 -71.09 -20.09 -30.44
N ARG A 54 -71.28 -19.12 -31.34
CA ARG A 54 -70.22 -18.19 -31.77
C ARG A 54 -69.72 -17.31 -30.61
N SER A 55 -70.63 -16.86 -29.75
CA SER A 55 -70.30 -16.07 -28.56
C SER A 55 -69.51 -16.90 -27.52
N VAL A 56 -69.90 -18.16 -27.33
CA VAL A 56 -69.22 -19.11 -26.45
C VAL A 56 -67.81 -19.40 -26.97
N LEU A 57 -67.64 -19.64 -28.27
CA LEU A 57 -66.32 -19.88 -28.88
C LEU A 57 -65.37 -18.68 -28.74
N GLN A 58 -65.86 -17.46 -28.94
CA GLN A 58 -65.07 -16.24 -28.72
C GLN A 58 -64.66 -16.08 -27.24
N THR A 59 -65.51 -16.53 -26.31
CA THR A 59 -65.24 -16.51 -24.88
C THR A 59 -64.19 -17.54 -24.49
N VAL A 60 -64.25 -18.75 -25.06
CA VAL A 60 -63.22 -19.79 -24.89
C VAL A 60 -61.87 -19.31 -25.42
N LYS A 61 -61.81 -18.68 -26.60
CA LYS A 61 -60.58 -18.10 -27.16
C LYS A 61 -59.96 -17.04 -26.23
N ARG A 62 -60.78 -16.17 -25.63
CA ARG A 62 -60.29 -15.16 -24.66
C ARG A 62 -59.77 -15.81 -23.38
N LEU A 63 -60.48 -16.80 -22.85
CA LEU A 63 -60.04 -17.53 -21.66
C LEU A 63 -58.74 -18.31 -21.89
N GLU A 64 -58.52 -18.83 -23.09
CA GLU A 64 -57.25 -19.45 -23.50
C GLU A 64 -56.10 -18.43 -23.47
N GLU A 65 -56.28 -17.26 -24.08
CA GLU A 65 -55.27 -16.17 -24.09
C GLU A 65 -54.99 -15.62 -22.69
N ASP A 66 -56.03 -15.46 -21.87
CA ASP A 66 -55.93 -14.97 -20.50
C ASP A 66 -55.21 -16.01 -19.62
N ALA A 67 -55.60 -17.29 -19.66
CA ALA A 67 -55.03 -18.35 -18.81
C ALA A 67 -53.51 -18.53 -18.97
N ILE A 68 -52.94 -18.12 -20.11
CA ILE A 68 -51.49 -18.15 -20.37
C ILE A 68 -50.76 -17.00 -19.65
N SER A 69 -51.45 -15.89 -19.37
CA SER A 69 -50.87 -14.67 -18.80
C SER A 69 -50.99 -14.59 -17.26
N TYR A 70 -51.89 -15.36 -16.67
CA TYR A 70 -52.13 -15.40 -15.22
C TYR A 70 -51.37 -16.54 -14.52
N ARG A 71 -51.14 -16.38 -13.22
CA ARG A 71 -50.41 -17.34 -12.36
C ARG A 71 -51.25 -17.69 -11.13
N GLY A 72 -50.94 -18.81 -10.48
CA GLY A 72 -51.48 -19.13 -9.16
C GLY A 72 -53.03 -19.14 -9.09
N PRO A 73 -53.64 -18.59 -8.03
CA PRO A 73 -55.09 -18.72 -7.80
C PRO A 73 -55.94 -18.06 -8.90
N GLU A 74 -55.44 -17.03 -9.57
CA GLU A 74 -56.10 -16.39 -10.70
C GLU A 74 -56.20 -17.33 -11.91
N ARG A 75 -55.13 -18.09 -12.20
CA ARG A 75 -55.11 -19.10 -13.26
C ARG A 75 -56.08 -20.25 -12.94
N VAL A 76 -56.12 -20.70 -11.69
CA VAL A 76 -57.10 -21.70 -11.20
C VAL A 76 -58.53 -21.25 -11.47
N GLN A 77 -58.90 -20.00 -11.18
CA GLN A 77 -60.25 -19.49 -11.42
C GLN A 77 -60.62 -19.45 -12.91
N LEU A 78 -59.67 -19.09 -13.77
CA LEU A 78 -59.86 -19.10 -15.22
C LEU A 78 -60.06 -20.52 -15.77
N LEU A 79 -59.24 -21.48 -15.32
CA LEU A 79 -59.39 -22.89 -15.68
C LEU A 79 -60.75 -23.45 -15.22
N ARG A 80 -61.23 -23.08 -14.04
CA ARG A 80 -62.58 -23.45 -13.56
C ARG A 80 -63.68 -22.91 -14.47
N ARG A 81 -63.59 -21.63 -14.87
CA ARG A 81 -64.57 -21.01 -15.80
C ARG A 81 -64.51 -21.67 -17.18
N TRP A 82 -63.32 -21.97 -17.67
CA TRP A 82 -63.13 -22.66 -18.95
C TRP A 82 -63.74 -24.07 -18.92
N LEU A 83 -63.48 -24.84 -17.86
CA LEU A 83 -64.04 -26.18 -17.69
C LEU A 83 -65.58 -26.18 -17.68
N VAL A 84 -66.22 -25.19 -17.04
CA VAL A 84 -67.68 -25.04 -17.07
C VAL A 84 -68.20 -24.86 -18.49
N LEU A 85 -67.56 -23.97 -19.27
CA LEU A 85 -67.94 -23.75 -20.67
C LEU A 85 -67.72 -24.99 -21.54
N LEU A 86 -66.63 -25.75 -21.31
CA LEU A 86 -66.37 -27.00 -22.04
C LEU A 86 -67.47 -28.04 -21.76
N LYS A 87 -67.90 -28.18 -20.50
CA LYS A 87 -69.01 -29.07 -20.13
C LYS A 87 -70.35 -28.61 -20.71
N GLU A 88 -70.57 -27.30 -20.87
CA GLU A 88 -71.75 -26.77 -21.55
C GLU A 88 -71.74 -27.09 -23.05
N ILE A 89 -70.59 -26.96 -23.70
CA ILE A 89 -70.42 -27.30 -25.12
C ILE A 89 -70.63 -28.81 -25.36
N GLU A 90 -70.08 -29.66 -24.50
CA GLU A 90 -70.27 -31.11 -24.56
C GLU A 90 -71.76 -31.48 -24.48
N LYS A 91 -72.49 -30.92 -23.51
CA LYS A 91 -73.95 -31.14 -23.37
C LYS A 91 -74.74 -30.67 -24.59
N LEU A 92 -74.36 -29.53 -25.18
CA LEU A 92 -75.00 -29.01 -26.39
C LEU A 92 -74.68 -29.86 -27.62
N SER A 93 -73.48 -30.45 -27.69
CA SER A 93 -73.07 -31.36 -28.76
C SER A 93 -73.84 -32.68 -28.70
N GLU A 94 -74.03 -33.26 -27.51
CA GLU A 94 -74.82 -34.48 -27.33
C GLU A 94 -76.31 -34.27 -27.70
N ALA A 95 -76.87 -33.08 -27.42
CA ALA A 95 -78.25 -32.73 -27.75
C ALA A 95 -78.49 -32.47 -29.26
N SER A 96 -77.45 -32.17 -30.04
CA SER A 96 -77.52 -31.84 -31.48
C SER A 96 -77.38 -33.06 -32.41
N ALA A 97 -77.23 -34.27 -31.85
CA ALA A 97 -76.98 -35.49 -32.61
C ALA A 97 -78.13 -35.94 -33.55
N GLU A 98 -79.31 -35.32 -33.49
CA GLU A 98 -80.41 -35.53 -34.44
C GLU A 98 -80.35 -34.55 -35.64
N GLY A 99 -79.32 -34.74 -36.47
CA GLY A 99 -79.37 -34.51 -37.92
C GLY A 99 -79.67 -33.09 -38.43
N LYS A 100 -78.63 -32.24 -38.53
CA LYS A 100 -78.21 -31.45 -39.72
C LYS A 100 -77.30 -30.29 -39.30
N GLU A 101 -76.01 -30.56 -39.17
CA GLU A 101 -74.99 -29.55 -38.80
C GLU A 101 -74.01 -29.26 -39.95
N LYS A 102 -74.46 -29.29 -41.21
CA LYS A 102 -73.57 -29.01 -42.36
C LYS A 102 -73.29 -27.52 -42.60
N THR A 103 -73.96 -26.61 -41.90
CA THR A 103 -73.88 -25.16 -42.18
C THR A 103 -73.01 -24.40 -41.18
N LEU A 104 -72.66 -24.99 -40.02
CA LEU A 104 -71.89 -24.32 -38.96
C LEU A 104 -70.37 -24.45 -39.16
N GLU A 105 -69.89 -25.60 -39.63
CA GLU A 105 -68.46 -25.89 -39.88
C GLU A 105 -67.85 -24.98 -40.97
N GLN A 106 -68.63 -24.63 -42.01
CA GLN A 106 -68.14 -23.88 -43.16
C GLN A 106 -67.84 -22.39 -42.86
N HIS A 107 -68.40 -21.84 -41.77
CA HIS A 107 -68.10 -20.49 -41.30
C HIS A 107 -66.96 -20.41 -40.27
N LEU A 108 -66.60 -21.54 -39.64
CA LEU A 108 -65.49 -21.63 -38.67
C LEU A 108 -64.13 -21.73 -39.37
N ALA A 109 -64.07 -22.47 -40.49
CA ALA A 109 -62.87 -22.63 -41.30
C ALA A 109 -62.33 -21.31 -41.90
N VAL A 110 -63.17 -20.27 -42.03
CA VAL A 110 -62.78 -18.97 -42.60
C VAL A 110 -62.06 -18.07 -41.58
N GLU A 111 -62.28 -18.26 -40.27
CA GLU A 111 -61.57 -17.46 -39.24
C GLU A 111 -60.22 -18.05 -38.84
N ASP A 112 -60.03 -19.37 -38.91
CA ASP A 112 -58.74 -20.00 -38.61
C ASP A 112 -57.66 -19.65 -39.65
N ALA A 113 -58.06 -19.25 -40.86
CA ALA A 113 -57.16 -18.75 -41.91
C ALA A 113 -56.56 -17.35 -41.63
N LYS A 114 -56.99 -16.66 -40.57
CA LYS A 114 -56.45 -15.35 -40.13
C LYS A 114 -55.58 -15.41 -38.88
N LYS A 115 -55.10 -16.59 -38.46
CA LYS A 115 -54.08 -16.67 -37.41
C LYS A 115 -52.72 -16.27 -37.95
N ASN A 116 -52.22 -15.13 -37.47
CA ASN A 116 -50.81 -14.79 -37.58
C ASN A 116 -50.02 -15.83 -36.76
N PRO A 117 -49.13 -16.65 -37.35
CA PRO A 117 -48.48 -17.77 -36.66
C PRO A 117 -47.42 -17.35 -35.63
N ASN A 118 -47.33 -16.05 -35.30
CA ASN A 118 -46.14 -15.45 -34.70
C ASN A 118 -46.42 -14.73 -33.37
N ARG A 119 -47.11 -15.39 -32.43
CA ARG A 119 -47.21 -14.85 -31.07
C ARG A 119 -47.09 -15.95 -30.00
N PRO A 120 -45.87 -16.22 -29.52
CA PRO A 120 -45.67 -17.08 -28.38
C PRO A 120 -45.81 -16.29 -27.07
N SER A 121 -46.94 -16.47 -26.41
CA SER A 121 -47.16 -15.98 -25.04
C SER A 121 -46.55 -16.99 -24.09
N MET A 122 -45.34 -16.69 -23.63
CA MET A 122 -44.41 -17.62 -23.00
C MET A 122 -44.50 -17.55 -21.48
N ILE A 123 -45.20 -18.50 -20.86
CA ILE A 123 -45.07 -18.78 -19.43
C ILE A 123 -45.19 -20.29 -19.18
N ILE A 124 -44.07 -20.98 -18.91
CA ILE A 124 -44.07 -22.37 -18.42
C ILE A 124 -43.67 -22.35 -16.95
N GLU A 125 -44.66 -22.31 -16.06
CA GLU A 125 -44.51 -22.82 -14.69
C GLU A 125 -45.30 -24.10 -14.58
N ALA A 126 -44.80 -25.03 -13.75
CA ALA A 126 -45.47 -26.29 -13.50
C ALA A 126 -46.88 -26.04 -12.95
N PRO A 127 -47.90 -26.81 -13.39
CA PRO A 127 -49.23 -26.75 -12.81
C PRO A 127 -49.20 -27.07 -11.31
N ILE A 128 -49.85 -26.25 -10.49
CA ILE A 128 -50.03 -26.53 -9.06
C ILE A 128 -51.07 -27.64 -8.85
N GLU A 129 -51.10 -28.26 -7.67
CA GLU A 129 -51.96 -29.42 -7.37
C GLU A 129 -53.44 -29.19 -7.71
N GLU A 130 -53.96 -27.99 -7.44
CA GLU A 130 -55.33 -27.60 -7.77
C GLU A 130 -55.56 -27.51 -9.30
N GLU A 131 -54.56 -27.07 -10.06
CA GLU A 131 -54.63 -26.97 -11.52
C GLU A 131 -54.52 -28.33 -12.18
N VAL A 132 -53.72 -29.24 -11.63
CA VAL A 132 -53.62 -30.63 -12.10
C VAL A 132 -54.99 -31.28 -12.15
N SER A 133 -55.80 -31.14 -11.09
CA SER A 133 -57.14 -31.71 -11.03
C SER A 133 -58.05 -31.14 -12.13
N LEU A 134 -58.00 -29.82 -12.37
CA LEU A 134 -58.78 -29.15 -13.40
C LEU A 134 -58.33 -29.54 -14.81
N LEU A 135 -57.01 -29.62 -15.03
CA LEU A 135 -56.43 -30.03 -16.31
C LEU A 135 -56.80 -31.47 -16.66
N LEU A 136 -56.83 -32.38 -15.69
CA LEU A 136 -57.28 -33.75 -15.91
C LEU A 136 -58.74 -33.83 -16.36
N GLU A 137 -59.62 -33.03 -15.75
CA GLU A 137 -61.01 -32.94 -16.21
C GLU A 137 -61.11 -32.34 -17.62
N MET A 138 -60.36 -31.28 -17.91
CA MET A 138 -60.33 -30.66 -19.24
C MET A 138 -59.76 -31.61 -20.31
N PHE A 139 -58.72 -32.37 -19.99
CA PHE A 139 -58.13 -33.38 -20.85
C PHE A 139 -59.10 -34.53 -21.10
N GLY A 140 -59.91 -34.91 -20.12
CA GLY A 140 -61.03 -35.84 -20.28
C GLY A 140 -62.00 -35.44 -21.39
N LEU A 141 -62.26 -34.13 -21.53
CA LEU A 141 -63.18 -33.57 -22.53
C LEU A 141 -62.53 -33.33 -23.90
N CYS A 142 -61.22 -33.16 -23.95
CA CYS A 142 -60.53 -32.63 -25.14
C CYS A 142 -59.55 -33.61 -25.79
N LEU A 143 -59.01 -34.57 -25.03
CA LEU A 143 -57.97 -35.48 -25.46
C LEU A 143 -58.49 -36.93 -25.48
N THR A 144 -58.00 -37.68 -26.46
CA THR A 144 -58.24 -39.12 -26.56
C THR A 144 -57.55 -39.88 -25.41
N GLY A 145 -58.11 -41.02 -25.01
CA GLY A 145 -57.53 -41.88 -23.96
C GLY A 145 -58.35 -41.91 -22.65
N GLY A 146 -57.89 -42.74 -21.72
CA GLY A 146 -58.48 -42.85 -20.38
C GLY A 146 -57.75 -41.98 -19.35
N LYS A 147 -58.28 -41.93 -18.12
CA LYS A 147 -57.74 -41.12 -17.01
C LYS A 147 -56.24 -41.36 -16.76
N GLU A 148 -55.77 -42.60 -16.85
CA GLU A 148 -54.36 -42.97 -16.69
C GLU A 148 -53.46 -42.30 -17.74
N PHE A 149 -53.95 -42.19 -18.97
CA PHE A 149 -53.24 -41.53 -20.07
C PHE A 149 -53.16 -40.01 -19.84
N HIS A 150 -54.25 -39.39 -19.39
CA HIS A 150 -54.25 -37.96 -19.06
C HIS A 150 -53.34 -37.63 -17.87
N ASN A 151 -53.29 -38.50 -16.85
CA ASN A 151 -52.31 -38.38 -15.76
C ASN A 151 -50.87 -38.39 -16.27
N ALA A 152 -50.53 -39.33 -17.17
CA ALA A 152 -49.19 -39.40 -17.74
C ALA A 152 -48.81 -38.14 -18.54
N ILE A 153 -49.76 -37.54 -19.28
CA ILE A 153 -49.54 -36.27 -19.98
C ILE A 153 -49.27 -35.14 -18.99
N VAL A 154 -50.06 -35.02 -17.92
CA VAL A 154 -49.85 -33.97 -16.91
C VAL A 154 -48.49 -34.12 -16.22
N SER A 155 -48.10 -35.35 -15.85
CA SER A 155 -46.77 -35.61 -15.29
C SER A 155 -45.66 -35.24 -16.27
N SER A 156 -45.77 -35.62 -17.54
CA SER A 156 -44.79 -35.23 -18.56
C SER A 156 -44.71 -33.71 -18.76
N LEU A 157 -45.82 -32.98 -18.65
CA LEU A 157 -45.84 -31.52 -18.71
C LEU A 157 -45.20 -30.88 -17.49
N GLN A 158 -45.34 -31.48 -16.30
CA GLN A 158 -44.64 -31.05 -15.09
C GLN A 158 -43.13 -31.27 -15.20
N ASP A 159 -42.69 -32.42 -15.70
CA ASP A 159 -41.28 -32.71 -15.94
C ASP A 159 -40.67 -31.71 -16.94
N LEU A 160 -41.41 -31.43 -18.02
CA LEU A 160 -41.04 -30.42 -19.02
C LEU A 160 -40.92 -29.02 -18.37
N ALA A 161 -41.90 -28.62 -17.55
CA ALA A 161 -41.89 -27.34 -16.86
C ALA A 161 -40.71 -27.21 -15.89
N THR A 162 -40.39 -28.27 -15.14
CA THR A 162 -39.21 -28.31 -14.28
C THR A 162 -37.92 -28.17 -15.09
N ALA A 163 -37.79 -28.89 -16.21
CA ALA A 163 -36.62 -28.76 -17.09
C ALA A 163 -36.45 -27.33 -17.66
N PHE A 164 -37.55 -26.68 -18.05
CA PHE A 164 -37.53 -25.30 -18.54
C PHE A 164 -37.26 -24.27 -17.44
N SER A 165 -37.47 -24.58 -16.16
CA SER A 165 -37.18 -23.64 -15.07
C SER A 165 -35.68 -23.33 -14.95
N SER A 166 -34.83 -24.33 -15.20
CA SER A 166 -33.37 -24.19 -15.26
C SER A 166 -32.82 -23.70 -16.61
N TYR A 167 -33.67 -23.61 -17.64
CA TYR A 167 -33.26 -23.25 -19.00
C TYR A 167 -33.41 -21.74 -19.23
N GLN A 168 -32.43 -20.98 -18.73
CA GLN A 168 -32.41 -19.52 -18.84
C GLN A 168 -31.64 -19.04 -20.07
N ASP A 169 -30.45 -19.60 -20.30
CA ASP A 169 -29.57 -19.20 -21.39
C ASP A 169 -29.75 -20.12 -22.60
N GLU A 170 -30.35 -19.59 -23.66
CA GLU A 170 -30.56 -20.32 -24.91
C GLU A 170 -29.26 -20.42 -25.72
N VAL A 171 -28.64 -21.61 -25.75
CA VAL A 171 -27.35 -21.81 -26.46
C VAL A 171 -27.55 -22.19 -27.92
N LEU A 172 -28.21 -23.32 -28.19
CA LEU A 172 -28.42 -23.85 -29.56
C LEU A 172 -29.90 -24.01 -29.93
N VAL A 173 -30.79 -24.17 -28.95
CA VAL A 173 -32.21 -24.45 -29.18
C VAL A 173 -33.04 -23.39 -28.50
N LYS A 174 -33.89 -22.71 -29.26
CA LYS A 174 -34.80 -21.73 -28.69
C LYS A 174 -35.89 -22.43 -27.90
N ARG A 175 -36.29 -21.85 -26.77
CA ARG A 175 -37.42 -22.33 -25.97
C ARG A 175 -38.68 -22.48 -26.80
N GLU A 176 -38.89 -21.55 -27.74
CA GLU A 176 -40.00 -21.58 -28.70
C GLU A 176 -40.03 -22.84 -29.56
N GLU A 177 -38.90 -23.27 -30.11
CA GLU A 177 -38.85 -24.46 -30.98
C GLU A 177 -39.23 -25.73 -30.21
N LEU A 178 -38.78 -25.86 -28.96
CA LEU A 178 -39.12 -26.99 -28.10
C LEU A 178 -40.59 -26.97 -27.68
N LEU A 179 -41.15 -25.79 -27.40
CA LEU A 179 -42.57 -25.60 -27.11
C LEU A 179 -43.45 -26.00 -28.30
N GLN A 180 -43.05 -25.65 -29.52
CA GLN A 180 -43.75 -26.06 -30.73
C GLN A 180 -43.77 -27.59 -30.90
N PHE A 181 -42.69 -28.28 -30.53
CA PHE A 181 -42.66 -29.74 -30.52
C PHE A 181 -43.62 -30.34 -29.50
N ALA A 182 -43.69 -29.78 -28.29
CA ALA A 182 -44.65 -30.19 -27.27
C ALA A 182 -46.11 -29.94 -27.71
N GLN A 183 -46.38 -28.77 -28.29
CA GLN A 183 -47.71 -28.43 -28.83
C GLN A 183 -48.13 -29.36 -29.96
N GLY A 184 -47.22 -29.68 -30.89
CA GLY A 184 -47.47 -30.64 -31.97
C GLY A 184 -47.82 -32.03 -31.45
N ALA A 185 -47.10 -32.51 -30.42
CA ALA A 185 -47.37 -33.78 -29.76
C ALA A 185 -48.76 -33.82 -29.10
N ILE A 186 -49.13 -32.77 -28.36
CA ILE A 186 -50.45 -32.68 -27.69
C ILE A 186 -51.58 -32.55 -28.71
N THR A 187 -51.37 -31.80 -29.80
CA THR A 187 -52.38 -31.65 -30.87
C THR A 187 -52.71 -32.99 -31.51
N GLY A 188 -51.72 -33.88 -31.64
CA GLY A 188 -51.93 -35.26 -32.10
C GLY A 188 -52.88 -36.09 -31.24
N LEU A 189 -53.08 -35.71 -29.98
CA LEU A 189 -53.93 -36.42 -29.01
C LEU A 189 -55.36 -35.84 -28.92
N LYS A 190 -55.63 -34.69 -29.55
CA LYS A 190 -56.94 -34.01 -29.51
C LYS A 190 -58.05 -34.88 -30.12
N ILE A 191 -59.24 -34.88 -29.49
CA ILE A 191 -60.42 -35.58 -30.00
C ILE A 191 -60.82 -35.02 -31.37
N ASN A 192 -61.03 -35.93 -32.33
CA ASN A 192 -61.51 -35.59 -33.66
C ASN A 192 -63.00 -35.96 -33.81
N SER A 193 -63.84 -34.95 -34.02
CA SER A 193 -65.30 -35.14 -34.20
C SER A 193 -65.63 -35.97 -35.45
N ASP A 194 -64.84 -35.86 -36.52
CA ASP A 194 -65.02 -36.67 -37.73
C ASP A 194 -64.72 -38.15 -37.49
N ILE A 195 -63.73 -38.44 -36.65
CA ILE A 195 -63.42 -39.82 -36.25
C ILE A 195 -64.57 -40.40 -35.41
N GLY A 196 -65.10 -39.63 -34.45
CA GLY A 196 -66.26 -40.05 -33.66
C GLY A 196 -67.50 -40.33 -34.51
N ARG A 197 -67.78 -39.46 -35.50
CA ARG A 197 -68.86 -39.66 -36.48
C ARG A 197 -68.65 -40.90 -37.34
N ILE A 198 -67.42 -41.11 -37.83
CA ILE A 198 -67.06 -42.32 -38.59
C ILE A 198 -67.25 -43.56 -37.72
N ASP A 199 -66.88 -43.53 -36.45
CA ASP A 199 -67.02 -44.67 -35.53
C ASP A 199 -68.48 -45.01 -35.21
N TYR A 200 -69.33 -44.00 -35.08
CA TYR A 200 -70.78 -44.18 -34.96
C TYR A 200 -71.38 -44.80 -36.24
N GLU A 201 -71.07 -44.24 -37.42
CA GLU A 201 -71.54 -44.79 -38.71
C GLU A 201 -71.03 -46.23 -38.92
N THR A 202 -69.76 -46.49 -38.58
CA THR A 202 -69.12 -47.81 -38.65
C THR A 202 -69.81 -48.80 -37.73
N SER A 203 -70.14 -48.40 -36.49
CA SER A 203 -70.84 -49.23 -35.51
C SER A 203 -72.28 -49.53 -35.94
N SER A 204 -72.99 -48.52 -36.48
CA SER A 204 -74.33 -48.68 -37.05
C SER A 204 -74.34 -49.63 -38.25
N LEU A 205 -73.38 -49.49 -39.17
CA LEU A 205 -73.23 -50.37 -40.33
C LEU A 205 -72.83 -51.79 -39.92
N LYS A 206 -71.95 -51.95 -38.93
CA LYS A 206 -71.57 -53.25 -38.37
C LYS A 206 -72.76 -53.97 -37.74
N LYS A 207 -73.62 -53.24 -37.02
CA LYS A 207 -74.88 -53.79 -36.48
C LYS A 207 -75.80 -54.30 -37.60
N LYS A 208 -76.02 -53.48 -38.64
CA LYS A 208 -76.80 -53.86 -39.84
C LYS A 208 -76.21 -55.06 -40.58
N LEU A 209 -74.88 -55.17 -40.62
CA LEU A 209 -74.19 -56.31 -41.23
C LEU A 209 -74.49 -57.61 -40.47
N ASN A 210 -74.44 -57.57 -39.14
CA ASN A 210 -74.75 -58.73 -38.29
C ASN A 210 -76.23 -59.14 -38.40
N GLU A 211 -77.15 -58.19 -38.55
CA GLU A 211 -78.58 -58.45 -38.79
C GLU A 211 -78.81 -59.19 -40.13
N ILE A 212 -78.15 -58.77 -41.21
CA ILE A 212 -78.25 -59.44 -42.52
C ILE A 212 -77.59 -60.84 -42.49
N THR A 213 -76.47 -60.96 -41.76
CA THR A 213 -75.74 -62.23 -41.63
C THR A 213 -76.51 -63.27 -40.83
N THR A 214 -77.22 -62.85 -39.77
CA THR A 214 -78.08 -63.73 -38.96
C THR A 214 -79.34 -64.18 -39.71
N LEU A 215 -79.86 -63.35 -40.61
CA LEU A 215 -80.96 -63.70 -41.51
C LEU A 215 -80.56 -64.64 -42.66
N GLN A 216 -79.26 -64.81 -42.93
CA GLN A 216 -78.70 -65.69 -43.96
C GLN A 216 -78.15 -67.03 -43.42
N ALA A 217 -78.42 -67.38 -42.15
CA ALA A 217 -78.06 -68.71 -41.60
C ALA A 217 -78.79 -69.85 -42.35
N PRO A 218 -78.15 -71.03 -42.53
CA PRO A 218 -78.49 -71.96 -43.60
C PRO A 218 -79.88 -72.57 -43.41
N VAL A 219 -80.69 -72.49 -44.47
CA VAL A 219 -81.92 -73.28 -44.60
C VAL A 219 -81.53 -74.75 -44.49
N ASN A 220 -82.00 -75.41 -43.42
CA ASN A 220 -81.87 -76.85 -43.23
C ASN A 220 -82.41 -77.57 -44.47
N LYS A 221 -81.61 -78.50 -44.99
CA LYS A 221 -82.01 -79.43 -46.04
C LYS A 221 -83.09 -80.33 -45.47
N ASP A 222 -84.32 -80.16 -45.93
CA ASP A 222 -85.22 -81.29 -46.04
C ASP A 222 -86.16 -81.10 -47.23
N ASP A 223 -86.49 -82.23 -47.83
CA ASP A 223 -86.78 -82.40 -49.24
C ASP A 223 -88.15 -81.87 -49.73
N ASN A 224 -88.13 -81.51 -51.02
CA ASN A 224 -89.16 -81.75 -52.02
C ASN A 224 -90.19 -80.63 -52.38
N HIS A 225 -90.14 -80.28 -53.67
CA HIS A 225 -91.14 -79.62 -54.55
C HIS A 225 -91.32 -78.09 -54.56
N LYS A 226 -90.60 -77.37 -55.46
CA LYS A 226 -91.10 -76.47 -56.56
C LYS A 226 -89.96 -75.62 -57.16
N ALA A 227 -89.70 -75.73 -58.46
CA ALA A 227 -88.63 -74.98 -59.16
C ALA A 227 -88.79 -73.44 -59.08
N ALA A 228 -90.03 -72.94 -59.00
CA ALA A 228 -90.31 -71.52 -58.86
C ALA A 228 -89.90 -70.96 -57.48
N GLU A 229 -89.95 -71.78 -56.43
CA GLU A 229 -89.66 -71.41 -55.04
C GLU A 229 -88.14 -71.33 -54.78
N VAL A 230 -87.37 -72.21 -55.45
CA VAL A 230 -85.90 -72.19 -55.48
C VAL A 230 -85.36 -70.94 -56.18
N THR A 231 -85.96 -70.53 -57.31
CA THR A 231 -85.56 -69.28 -58.00
C THR A 231 -85.86 -68.03 -57.18
N THR A 232 -86.96 -68.00 -56.43
CA THR A 232 -87.27 -66.88 -55.52
C THR A 232 -86.35 -66.84 -54.30
N ALA A 233 -86.05 -68.00 -53.70
CA ALA A 233 -85.10 -68.08 -52.58
C ALA A 233 -83.68 -67.67 -52.98
N MET A 234 -83.24 -68.07 -54.18
CA MET A 234 -81.93 -67.69 -54.71
C MET A 234 -81.85 -66.19 -55.06
N LEU A 235 -82.94 -65.59 -55.55
CA LEU A 235 -83.03 -64.15 -55.83
C LEU A 235 -83.00 -63.34 -54.52
N GLU A 236 -83.70 -63.77 -53.47
CA GLU A 236 -83.63 -63.14 -52.14
C GLU A 236 -82.25 -63.31 -51.47
N ALA A 237 -81.61 -64.47 -51.65
CA ALA A 237 -80.22 -64.69 -51.21
C ALA A 237 -79.22 -63.76 -51.94
N LEU A 238 -79.40 -63.55 -53.25
CA LEU A 238 -78.59 -62.61 -54.04
C LEU A 238 -78.83 -61.15 -53.63
N LYS A 239 -80.07 -60.76 -53.31
CA LYS A 239 -80.37 -59.42 -52.75
C LYS A 239 -79.72 -59.23 -51.38
N GLY A 240 -79.75 -60.23 -50.51
CA GLY A 240 -79.05 -60.22 -49.22
C GLY A 240 -77.54 -60.10 -49.38
N ALA A 241 -76.94 -60.85 -50.32
CA ALA A 241 -75.52 -60.76 -50.64
C ALA A 241 -75.11 -59.40 -51.22
N LEU A 242 -75.93 -58.80 -52.09
CA LEU A 242 -75.70 -57.46 -52.64
C LEU A 242 -75.78 -56.39 -51.54
N ALA A 243 -76.75 -56.49 -50.64
CA ALA A 243 -76.85 -55.62 -49.47
C ALA A 243 -75.63 -55.74 -48.55
N HIS A 244 -75.15 -56.97 -48.30
CA HIS A 244 -73.93 -57.24 -47.55
C HIS A 244 -72.70 -56.60 -48.19
N ILE A 245 -72.48 -56.80 -49.50
CA ILE A 245 -71.37 -56.18 -50.25
C ILE A 245 -71.44 -54.66 -50.17
N ARG A 246 -72.62 -54.05 -50.35
CA ARG A 246 -72.79 -52.59 -50.30
C ARG A 246 -72.44 -52.02 -48.93
N ILE A 247 -72.80 -52.71 -47.84
CA ILE A 247 -72.43 -52.31 -46.48
C ILE A 247 -70.92 -52.44 -46.28
N CYS A 248 -70.31 -53.54 -46.73
CA CYS A 248 -68.86 -53.74 -46.65
C CYS A 248 -68.07 -52.67 -47.42
N THR A 249 -68.46 -52.33 -48.66
CA THR A 249 -67.80 -51.26 -49.43
C THR A 249 -67.93 -49.89 -48.76
N ARG A 250 -69.08 -49.59 -48.16
CA ARG A 250 -69.27 -48.35 -47.39
C ARG A 250 -68.40 -48.34 -46.12
N LEU A 251 -68.30 -49.48 -45.43
CA LEU A 251 -67.46 -49.66 -44.24
C LEU A 251 -65.98 -49.46 -44.58
N GLU A 252 -65.50 -50.07 -45.67
CA GLU A 252 -64.13 -49.92 -46.17
C GLU A 252 -63.79 -48.47 -46.50
N GLY A 253 -64.69 -47.76 -47.20
CA GLY A 253 -64.51 -46.33 -47.50
C GLY A 253 -64.46 -45.45 -46.24
N LEU A 254 -65.25 -45.76 -45.21
CA LEU A 254 -65.22 -45.06 -43.93
C LEU A 254 -63.93 -45.34 -43.15
N LEU A 255 -63.45 -46.58 -43.14
CA LEU A 255 -62.20 -46.96 -42.47
C LEU A 255 -60.96 -46.37 -43.16
N LEU A 256 -60.93 -46.33 -44.50
CA LEU A 256 -59.88 -45.64 -45.25
C LEU A 256 -59.86 -44.14 -44.94
N LYS A 257 -61.04 -43.50 -44.88
CA LYS A 257 -61.16 -42.11 -44.47
C LYS A 257 -60.65 -41.89 -43.04
N LYS A 258 -60.99 -42.78 -42.10
CA LYS A 258 -60.49 -42.73 -40.72
C LYS A 258 -58.96 -42.80 -40.66
N LYS A 259 -58.34 -43.66 -41.48
CA LYS A 259 -56.88 -43.79 -41.55
C LYS A 259 -56.18 -42.50 -42.02
N THR A 260 -56.82 -41.71 -42.87
CA THR A 260 -56.27 -40.43 -43.36
C THR A 260 -56.48 -39.25 -42.41
N LEU A 261 -57.34 -39.38 -41.41
CA LEU A 261 -57.62 -38.33 -40.43
C LEU A 261 -56.66 -38.47 -39.23
N SER A 262 -55.44 -37.96 -39.36
CA SER A 262 -54.49 -37.84 -38.25
C SER A 262 -54.34 -36.38 -37.81
N ASN A 263 -54.43 -36.12 -36.51
CA ASN A 263 -54.32 -34.77 -35.94
C ASN A 263 -52.88 -34.32 -35.62
N GLY A 264 -51.90 -35.21 -35.77
CA GLY A 264 -50.51 -34.98 -35.32
C GLY A 264 -49.47 -35.27 -36.41
N ASP A 265 -48.20 -35.20 -36.00
CA ASP A 265 -47.07 -35.53 -36.86
C ASP A 265 -47.17 -36.96 -37.41
N SER A 266 -46.70 -37.15 -38.65
CA SER A 266 -46.45 -38.50 -39.16
C SER A 266 -45.28 -39.15 -38.39
N PRO A 267 -45.22 -40.49 -38.31
CA PRO A 267 -44.11 -41.18 -37.64
C PRO A 267 -42.72 -40.75 -38.14
N GLU A 268 -42.61 -40.44 -39.43
CA GLU A 268 -41.39 -39.97 -40.07
C GLU A 268 -40.96 -38.58 -39.55
N VAL A 269 -41.90 -37.63 -39.48
CA VAL A 269 -41.63 -36.28 -38.96
C VAL A 269 -41.26 -36.33 -37.48
N HIS A 270 -41.92 -37.19 -36.71
CA HIS A 270 -41.58 -37.41 -35.30
C HIS A 270 -40.14 -37.94 -35.15
N ALA A 271 -39.76 -38.96 -35.92
CA ALA A 271 -38.41 -39.53 -35.90
C ALA A 271 -37.34 -38.48 -36.21
N GLN A 272 -37.57 -37.66 -37.25
CA GLN A 272 -36.67 -36.57 -37.62
C GLN A 272 -36.52 -35.52 -36.51
N LYS A 273 -37.61 -35.12 -35.84
CA LYS A 273 -37.57 -34.19 -34.70
C LYS A 273 -36.75 -34.76 -33.54
N VAL A 274 -36.98 -36.04 -33.20
CA VAL A 274 -36.26 -36.73 -32.13
C VAL A 274 -34.77 -36.85 -32.45
N ASP A 275 -34.41 -37.22 -33.67
CA ASP A 275 -33.00 -37.36 -34.06
C ASP A 275 -32.29 -36.00 -34.12
N LYS A 276 -32.95 -34.93 -34.56
CA LYS A 276 -32.44 -33.56 -34.43
C LYS A 276 -32.09 -33.25 -32.97
N LEU A 277 -32.98 -33.55 -32.03
CA LEU A 277 -32.75 -33.30 -30.60
C LEU A 277 -31.64 -34.19 -30.02
N LYS A 278 -31.52 -35.45 -30.45
CA LYS A 278 -30.42 -36.34 -30.03
C LYS A 278 -29.07 -35.80 -30.48
N VAL A 279 -28.94 -35.39 -31.74
CA VAL A 279 -27.69 -34.83 -32.28
C VAL A 279 -27.33 -33.55 -31.53
N LEU A 280 -28.30 -32.68 -31.25
CA LEU A 280 -28.08 -31.45 -30.48
C LEU A 280 -27.63 -31.75 -29.04
N ARG A 281 -28.26 -32.73 -28.38
CA ARG A 281 -27.86 -33.19 -27.04
C ARG A 281 -26.42 -33.68 -27.02
N GLU A 282 -26.05 -34.52 -27.98
CA GLU A 282 -24.69 -35.08 -28.08
C GLU A 282 -23.65 -33.99 -28.38
N SER A 283 -23.97 -33.07 -29.30
CA SER A 283 -23.10 -31.93 -29.61
C SER A 283 -22.88 -31.02 -28.39
N LEU A 284 -23.95 -30.73 -27.64
CA LEU A 284 -23.88 -29.93 -26.43
C LEU A 284 -23.06 -30.63 -25.33
N ALA A 285 -23.25 -31.94 -25.15
CA ALA A 285 -22.46 -32.74 -24.20
C ALA A 285 -20.97 -32.74 -24.57
N ASN A 286 -20.64 -32.92 -25.85
CA ASN A 286 -19.26 -32.87 -26.33
C ASN A 286 -18.63 -31.47 -26.16
N SER A 287 -19.40 -30.41 -26.41
CA SER A 287 -18.96 -29.03 -26.18
C SER A 287 -18.70 -28.76 -24.69
N ALA A 288 -19.61 -29.22 -23.81
CA ALA A 288 -19.47 -29.11 -22.36
C ALA A 288 -18.22 -29.85 -21.87
N ALA A 289 -18.04 -31.12 -22.25
CA ALA A 289 -16.85 -31.91 -21.91
C ALA A 289 -15.55 -31.24 -22.40
N LYS A 290 -15.57 -30.62 -23.58
CA LYS A 290 -14.42 -29.87 -24.10
C LYS A 290 -14.14 -28.61 -23.28
N ALA A 291 -15.18 -27.90 -22.86
CA ALA A 291 -15.03 -26.72 -22.00
C ALA A 291 -14.52 -27.11 -20.60
N GLU A 292 -15.08 -28.16 -19.99
CA GLU A 292 -14.63 -28.73 -18.72
C GLU A 292 -13.16 -29.15 -18.78
N LYS A 293 -12.74 -29.84 -19.86
CA LYS A 293 -11.34 -30.20 -20.07
C LYS A 293 -10.43 -28.97 -20.11
N ARG A 294 -10.81 -27.91 -20.85
CA ARG A 294 -10.02 -26.66 -20.89
C ARG A 294 -9.93 -26.00 -19.52
N ILE A 295 -11.02 -26.03 -18.73
CA ILE A 295 -11.02 -25.51 -17.37
C ILE A 295 -10.05 -26.31 -16.48
N LEU A 296 -10.06 -27.64 -16.60
CA LEU A 296 -9.14 -28.51 -15.85
C LEU A 296 -7.68 -28.27 -16.26
N ASP A 297 -7.38 -28.26 -17.56
CA ASP A 297 -6.04 -28.02 -18.08
C ASP A 297 -5.51 -26.65 -17.61
N ASN A 298 -6.34 -25.60 -17.70
CA ASN A 298 -5.99 -24.27 -17.18
C ASN A 298 -5.75 -24.25 -15.67
N ARG A 299 -6.54 -25.02 -14.90
CA ARG A 299 -6.36 -25.13 -13.44
C ARG A 299 -5.03 -25.80 -13.10
N VAL A 300 -4.67 -26.87 -13.81
CA VAL A 300 -3.38 -27.57 -13.64
C VAL A 300 -2.22 -26.65 -13.97
N GLN A 301 -2.26 -25.92 -15.09
CA GLN A 301 -1.22 -24.95 -15.47
C GLN A 301 -1.04 -23.86 -14.40
N LYS A 302 -2.16 -23.34 -13.84
CA LYS A 302 -2.10 -22.37 -12.74
C LYS A 302 -1.49 -22.95 -11.48
N GLU A 303 -1.80 -24.20 -11.16
CA GLU A 303 -1.23 -24.91 -10.00
C GLU A 303 0.28 -25.12 -10.15
N GLU A 304 0.75 -25.52 -11.34
CA GLU A 304 2.18 -25.66 -11.64
C GLU A 304 2.92 -24.31 -11.57
N ALA A 305 2.36 -23.24 -12.15
CA ALA A 305 2.93 -21.90 -12.07
C ALA A 305 2.97 -21.39 -10.61
N LEU A 306 1.95 -21.67 -9.81
CA LEU A 306 1.94 -21.36 -8.38
C LEU A 306 3.03 -22.12 -7.62
N LYS A 307 3.19 -23.42 -7.90
CA LYS A 307 4.24 -24.24 -7.30
C LYS A 307 5.63 -23.68 -7.57
N VAL A 308 5.91 -23.28 -8.81
CA VAL A 308 7.19 -22.65 -9.20
C VAL A 308 7.42 -21.33 -8.46
N ARG A 309 6.39 -20.48 -8.34
CA ARG A 309 6.50 -19.24 -7.57
C ARG A 309 6.81 -19.49 -6.10
N VAL A 310 6.10 -20.42 -5.47
CA VAL A 310 6.32 -20.78 -4.06
C VAL A 310 7.73 -21.32 -3.83
N THR A 311 8.26 -22.16 -4.73
CA THR A 311 9.65 -22.63 -4.60
C THR A 311 10.65 -21.50 -4.75
N LYS A 312 10.45 -20.60 -5.72
CA LYS A 312 11.34 -19.45 -5.95
C LYS A 312 11.31 -18.45 -4.79
N ASP A 313 10.14 -18.19 -4.21
CA ASP A 313 9.99 -17.36 -3.02
C ASP A 313 10.70 -17.98 -1.81
N GLY A 314 10.64 -19.31 -1.68
CA GLY A 314 11.40 -20.06 -0.66
C GLY A 314 12.91 -19.89 -0.82
N GLU A 315 13.44 -20.09 -2.02
CA GLU A 315 14.86 -19.89 -2.34
C GLU A 315 15.31 -18.43 -2.13
N ALA A 316 14.48 -17.46 -2.52
CA ALA A 316 14.75 -16.05 -2.31
C ALA A 316 14.77 -15.69 -0.82
N SER A 317 13.83 -16.21 -0.03
CA SER A 317 13.79 -16.02 1.43
C SER A 317 14.99 -16.64 2.14
N GLU A 318 15.49 -17.78 1.67
CA GLU A 318 16.71 -18.40 2.20
C GLU A 318 17.93 -17.52 1.93
N LYS A 319 18.10 -17.03 0.69
CA LYS A 319 19.16 -16.08 0.34
C LYS A 319 19.07 -14.77 1.11
N GLU A 320 17.87 -14.24 1.34
CA GLU A 320 17.66 -13.04 2.14
C GLU A 320 18.13 -13.23 3.58
N LYS A 321 17.85 -14.40 4.18
CA LYS A 321 18.34 -14.75 5.53
C LYS A 321 19.86 -14.88 5.56
N GLU A 322 20.46 -15.52 4.55
CA GLU A 322 21.92 -15.62 4.45
C GLU A 322 22.58 -14.24 4.36
N LEU A 323 22.06 -13.35 3.51
CA LEU A 323 22.54 -11.96 3.40
C LEU A 323 22.33 -11.17 4.69
N ALA A 324 21.20 -11.34 5.38
CA ALA A 324 20.95 -10.68 6.66
C ALA A 324 21.97 -11.12 7.74
N LEU A 325 22.36 -12.39 7.74
CA LEU A 325 23.42 -12.90 8.61
C LEU A 325 24.79 -12.32 8.24
N GLU A 326 25.13 -12.27 6.95
CA GLU A 326 26.37 -11.66 6.47
C GLU A 326 26.46 -10.17 6.85
N ILE A 327 25.38 -9.42 6.65
CA ILE A 327 25.28 -8.00 7.05
C ILE A 327 25.50 -7.86 8.56
N SER A 328 24.88 -8.73 9.36
CA SER A 328 25.05 -8.70 10.82
C SER A 328 26.51 -9.00 11.23
N GLU A 329 27.15 -9.95 10.56
CA GLU A 329 28.56 -10.26 10.80
C GLU A 329 29.49 -9.11 10.39
N LEU A 330 29.26 -8.49 9.23
CA LEU A 330 30.01 -7.34 8.74
C LEU A 330 29.82 -6.12 9.66
N GLN A 331 28.60 -5.88 10.15
CA GLN A 331 28.32 -4.80 11.09
C GLN A 331 29.11 -4.99 12.40
N ARG A 332 29.15 -6.22 12.94
CA ARG A 332 29.98 -6.53 14.11
C ARG A 332 31.47 -6.26 13.87
N LYS A 333 32.00 -6.70 12.71
CA LYS A 333 33.41 -6.45 12.34
C LYS A 333 33.71 -4.95 12.22
N LYS A 334 32.78 -4.17 11.69
CA LYS A 334 32.89 -2.70 11.63
C LYS A 334 32.96 -2.11 13.04
N ASP A 335 32.08 -2.53 13.94
CA ASP A 335 32.03 -2.02 15.32
C ASP A 335 33.33 -2.34 16.08
N ASP A 336 33.88 -3.55 15.90
CA ASP A 336 35.15 -3.97 16.48
C ASP A 336 36.33 -3.12 15.97
N LEU A 337 36.38 -2.84 14.65
CA LEU A 337 37.41 -1.98 14.05
C LEU A 337 37.29 -0.53 14.53
N GLU A 338 36.07 -0.01 14.69
CA GLU A 338 35.84 1.33 15.21
C GLU A 338 36.31 1.45 16.66
N ALA A 339 36.11 0.40 17.47
CA ALA A 339 36.60 0.34 18.84
C ALA A 339 38.14 0.36 18.92
N GLU A 340 38.83 -0.43 18.08
CA GLU A 340 40.30 -0.40 18.01
C GLU A 340 40.81 0.95 17.48
N LEU A 341 40.12 1.58 16.51
CA LEU A 341 40.49 2.92 16.04
C LEU A 341 40.40 3.96 17.17
N LYS A 342 39.32 3.94 17.96
CA LYS A 342 39.16 4.82 19.14
C LYS A 342 40.28 4.62 20.16
N LYS A 343 40.70 3.39 20.39
CA LYS A 343 41.83 3.04 21.28
C LYS A 343 43.18 3.53 20.75
N VAL A 344 43.42 3.43 19.45
CA VAL A 344 44.63 3.99 18.83
C VAL A 344 44.61 5.52 18.93
N ASN A 345 43.48 6.18 18.66
CA ASN A 345 43.37 7.63 18.74
C ASN A 345 43.62 8.17 20.15
N THR A 346 43.07 7.52 21.18
CA THR A 346 43.33 7.90 22.59
C THR A 346 44.80 7.70 22.96
N SER A 347 45.43 6.61 22.50
CA SER A 347 46.86 6.36 22.70
C SER A 347 47.73 7.39 21.99
N LEU A 348 47.36 7.79 20.77
CA LEU A 348 48.05 8.82 19.98
C LEU A 348 47.97 10.19 20.66
N ALA A 349 46.78 10.61 21.10
CA ALA A 349 46.61 11.87 21.83
C ALA A 349 47.46 11.89 23.12
N ALA A 350 47.50 10.77 23.85
CA ALA A 350 48.35 10.64 25.04
C ALA A 350 49.86 10.68 24.72
N ALA A 351 50.28 10.19 23.54
CA ALA A 351 51.67 10.29 23.09
C ALA A 351 52.02 11.73 22.65
N GLN A 352 51.12 12.40 21.94
CA GLN A 352 51.28 13.81 21.54
C GLN A 352 51.37 14.74 22.75
N ALA A 353 50.52 14.54 23.77
CA ALA A 353 50.60 15.30 25.01
C ALA A 353 51.95 15.10 25.73
N ARG A 354 52.44 13.85 25.78
CA ARG A 354 53.77 13.54 26.33
C ARG A 354 54.89 14.21 25.54
N LEU A 355 54.82 14.21 24.21
CA LEU A 355 55.79 14.89 23.35
C LEU A 355 55.79 16.41 23.58
N TRP A 356 54.61 17.01 23.72
CA TRP A 356 54.48 18.44 24.00
C TRP A 356 55.10 18.80 25.36
N ASN A 357 54.77 18.05 26.42
CA ASN A 357 55.39 18.25 27.74
C ASN A 357 56.92 18.12 27.70
N LEU A 358 57.45 17.09 27.01
CA LEU A 358 58.90 16.90 26.88
C LEU A 358 59.56 18.04 26.08
N SER A 359 58.88 18.58 25.07
CA SER A 359 59.38 19.71 24.29
C SER A 359 59.40 20.97 25.13
N GLU A 360 58.34 21.22 25.90
CA GLU A 360 58.25 22.35 26.84
C GLU A 360 59.30 22.26 27.95
N GLU A 361 59.51 21.07 28.55
CA GLU A 361 60.59 20.84 29.53
C GLU A 361 61.98 21.10 28.94
N ARG A 362 62.22 20.66 27.69
CA ARG A 362 63.47 20.95 26.98
C ARG A 362 63.66 22.45 26.77
N ASP A 363 62.62 23.15 26.30
CA ASP A 363 62.70 24.58 26.00
C ASP A 363 62.92 25.39 27.29
N GLN A 364 62.27 25.00 28.40
CA GLN A 364 62.52 25.57 29.73
C GLN A 364 63.95 25.32 30.21
N PHE A 365 64.50 24.11 29.98
CA PHE A 365 65.88 23.80 30.33
C PHE A 365 66.88 24.60 29.48
N GLU A 366 66.61 24.77 28.18
CA GLU A 366 67.44 25.58 27.29
C GLU A 366 67.44 27.05 27.72
N GLU A 367 66.29 27.60 28.07
CA GLU A 367 66.16 28.96 28.60
C GLU A 367 66.94 29.12 29.93
N ALA A 368 66.78 28.19 30.87
CA ALA A 368 67.54 28.20 32.11
C ALA A 368 69.06 28.09 31.87
N ASN A 369 69.48 27.28 30.91
CA ASN A 369 70.88 27.15 30.53
C ASN A 369 71.43 28.44 29.90
N ASN A 370 70.66 29.09 29.02
CA ASN A 370 71.02 30.39 28.45
C ASN A 370 71.22 31.45 29.54
N GLN A 371 70.33 31.50 30.54
CA GLN A 371 70.46 32.41 31.69
C GLN A 371 71.73 32.14 32.51
N ILE A 372 72.11 30.87 32.70
CA ILE A 372 73.36 30.52 33.38
C ILE A 372 74.58 31.01 32.59
N VAL A 373 74.58 30.80 31.26
CA VAL A 373 75.66 31.27 30.39
C VAL A 373 75.79 32.79 30.43
N GLU A 374 74.66 33.51 30.40
CA GLU A 374 74.65 34.97 30.52
C GLU A 374 75.18 35.44 31.88
N HIS A 375 74.79 34.82 32.98
CA HIS A 375 75.33 35.15 34.31
C HIS A 375 76.84 34.88 34.40
N LEU A 376 77.32 33.77 33.84
CA LEU A 376 78.75 33.47 33.78
C LEU A 376 79.52 34.49 32.93
N LYS A 377 78.94 34.94 31.81
CA LYS A 377 79.50 36.00 30.96
C LYS A 377 79.67 37.30 31.75
N ILE A 378 78.62 37.71 32.47
CA ILE A 378 78.65 38.91 33.33
C ILE A 378 79.75 38.78 34.40
N LYS A 379 79.86 37.63 35.05
CA LYS A 379 80.91 37.37 36.06
C LYS A 379 82.31 37.38 35.48
N GLU A 380 82.49 36.81 34.28
CA GLU A 380 83.75 36.85 33.55
C GLU A 380 84.17 38.29 33.21
N ASP A 381 83.22 39.12 32.77
CA ASP A 381 83.45 40.53 32.47
C ASP A 381 83.76 41.34 33.74
N GLU A 382 83.05 41.11 34.86
CA GLU A 382 83.34 41.70 36.17
C GLU A 382 84.75 41.35 36.67
N LEU A 383 85.13 40.07 36.60
CA LEU A 383 86.46 39.60 36.98
C LEU A 383 87.52 40.19 36.06
N SER A 384 87.27 40.27 34.75
CA SER A 384 88.19 40.92 33.80
C SER A 384 88.42 42.39 34.14
N LYS A 385 87.36 43.11 34.51
CA LYS A 385 87.44 44.48 35.01
C LYS A 385 88.24 44.58 36.32
N SER A 386 88.02 43.66 37.28
CA SER A 386 88.81 43.62 38.51
C SER A 386 90.29 43.35 38.25
N ILE A 387 90.62 42.36 37.41
CA ILE A 387 92.00 42.01 37.03
C ILE A 387 92.70 43.21 36.37
N SER A 388 92.03 43.89 35.44
CA SER A 388 92.59 45.10 34.82
C SER A 388 92.84 46.21 35.84
N SER A 389 91.92 46.44 36.79
CA SER A 389 92.11 47.39 37.89
C SER A 389 93.29 47.02 38.78
N CYS A 390 93.40 45.75 39.20
CA CYS A 390 94.54 45.26 40.00
C CYS A 390 95.86 45.39 39.25
N ARG A 391 95.88 45.20 37.91
CA ARG A 391 97.08 45.39 37.09
C ARG A 391 97.50 46.86 37.03
N VAL A 392 96.54 47.77 36.91
CA VAL A 392 96.80 49.22 36.98
C VAL A 392 97.35 49.59 38.35
N GLU A 393 96.71 49.11 39.42
CA GLU A 393 97.16 49.36 40.79
C GLU A 393 98.57 48.81 41.05
N ALA A 394 98.87 47.58 40.59
CA ALA A 394 100.21 47.02 40.67
C ALA A 394 101.27 47.88 39.96
N ASN A 395 100.94 48.44 38.78
CA ASN A 395 101.84 49.37 38.06
C ASN A 395 102.02 50.70 38.82
N VAL A 396 100.96 51.21 39.45
CA VAL A 396 101.02 52.41 40.30
C VAL A 396 101.93 52.15 41.50
N ILE A 397 101.71 51.05 42.22
CA ILE A 397 102.54 50.63 43.36
C ILE A 397 104.00 50.47 42.93
N LYS A 398 104.26 49.85 41.77
CA LYS A 398 105.63 49.76 41.22
C LYS A 398 106.26 51.13 41.02
N THR A 399 105.54 52.06 40.38
CA THR A 399 106.04 53.43 40.18
C THR A 399 106.34 54.12 41.52
N TRP A 400 105.51 53.89 42.55
CA TRP A 400 105.75 54.40 43.90
C TRP A 400 106.98 53.78 44.55
N ILE A 401 107.20 52.47 44.40
CA ILE A 401 108.41 51.78 44.87
C ILE A 401 109.63 52.40 44.19
N ASP A 402 109.64 52.49 42.85
CA ASP A 402 110.74 53.06 42.08
C ASP A 402 111.04 54.51 42.55
N PHE A 403 110.01 55.34 42.74
CA PHE A 403 110.15 56.70 43.26
C PHE A 403 110.74 56.76 44.67
N LEU A 404 110.27 55.90 45.59
CA LEU A 404 110.76 55.86 46.96
C LEU A 404 112.22 55.37 47.01
N GLU A 405 112.57 54.37 46.21
CA GLU A 405 113.95 53.88 46.07
C GLU A 405 114.87 54.97 45.51
N ASP A 406 114.48 55.63 44.41
CA ASP A 406 115.25 56.73 43.82
C ASP A 406 115.41 57.90 44.80
N THR A 407 114.34 58.28 45.50
CA THR A 407 114.35 59.36 46.50
C THR A 407 115.24 59.00 47.68
N TRP A 408 115.22 57.74 48.12
CA TRP A 408 116.08 57.25 49.20
C TRP A 408 117.56 57.32 48.81
N VAL A 409 117.91 56.91 47.58
CA VAL A 409 119.28 57.03 47.04
C VAL A 409 119.72 58.50 47.02
N LEU A 410 118.86 59.42 46.57
CA LEU A 410 119.13 60.85 46.59
C LEU A 410 119.30 61.38 48.03
N GLN A 411 118.44 60.99 48.95
CA GLN A 411 118.50 61.38 50.36
C GLN A 411 119.82 60.91 50.99
N GLN A 412 120.24 59.67 50.72
CA GLN A 412 121.51 59.14 51.20
C GLN A 412 122.70 59.91 50.64
N SER A 413 122.68 60.25 49.34
CA SER A 413 123.73 61.08 48.73
C SER A 413 123.77 62.50 49.31
N SER A 414 122.61 63.09 49.64
CA SER A 414 122.52 64.40 50.28
C SER A 414 122.99 64.35 51.73
N ALA A 415 122.63 63.30 52.47
CA ALA A 415 123.12 63.04 53.81
C ALA A 415 124.64 62.90 53.81
N GLU A 416 125.22 62.16 52.85
CA GLU A 416 126.67 62.06 52.68
C GLU A 416 127.35 63.40 52.34
N ILE A 417 126.74 64.26 51.51
CA ILE A 417 127.24 65.62 51.23
C ILE A 417 127.20 66.48 52.49
N ASN A 418 126.10 66.43 53.24
CA ASN A 418 125.93 67.17 54.49
C ASN A 418 126.91 66.68 55.56
N GLU A 419 127.11 65.37 55.70
CA GLU A 419 128.08 64.79 56.61
C GLU A 419 129.51 65.22 56.24
N LYS A 420 129.86 65.24 54.96
CA LYS A 420 131.14 65.81 54.49
C LYS A 420 131.26 67.30 54.82
N GLN A 421 130.20 68.10 54.65
CA GLN A 421 130.21 69.52 55.05
C GLN A 421 130.38 69.69 56.56
N VAL A 422 129.65 68.92 57.36
CA VAL A 422 129.72 68.95 58.83
C VAL A 422 131.10 68.51 59.30
N ASN A 423 131.67 67.44 58.75
CA ASN A 423 133.01 66.98 59.11
C ASN A 423 134.09 68.00 58.72
N ASN A 424 133.98 68.64 57.55
CA ASN A 424 134.87 69.75 57.19
C ASN A 424 134.76 70.94 58.16
N MET A 425 133.54 71.24 58.63
CA MET A 425 133.28 72.30 59.59
C MET A 425 133.80 71.94 61.00
N TYR A 426 133.68 70.67 61.40
CA TYR A 426 134.27 70.12 62.62
C TYR A 426 135.81 70.17 62.58
N ASP A 427 136.44 69.85 61.45
CA ASP A 427 137.90 69.96 61.28
C ASP A 427 138.41 71.41 61.34
N LEU A 428 137.56 72.40 61.02
CA LEU A 428 137.88 73.81 61.21
C LEU A 428 137.78 74.20 62.70
N LEU A 429 136.73 73.72 63.39
CA LEU A 429 136.52 73.93 64.82
C LEU A 429 137.60 73.28 65.69
N CYS A 430 138.02 72.04 65.38
CA CYS A 430 139.09 71.36 66.11
C CYS A 430 140.46 72.04 65.91
N ARG A 431 140.70 72.73 64.79
CA ARG A 431 141.89 73.57 64.60
C ARG A 431 141.86 74.82 65.50
N ALA A 432 140.72 75.51 65.54
CA ALA A 432 140.55 76.68 66.41
C ALA A 432 140.66 76.32 67.90
N GLN A 433 140.17 75.14 68.31
CA GLN A 433 140.26 74.67 69.69
C GLN A 433 141.72 74.43 70.13
N LYS A 434 142.56 73.84 69.27
CA LYS A 434 143.99 73.61 69.58
C LYS A 434 144.81 74.89 69.76
N GLU A 435 144.40 76.00 69.15
CA GLU A 435 145.07 77.30 69.34
C GLU A 435 144.71 77.98 70.67
N LEU A 436 143.55 77.65 71.25
CA LEU A 436 143.07 78.24 72.52
C LEU A 436 143.58 77.53 73.79
N GLU A 437 143.92 76.25 73.69
CA GLU A 437 144.33 75.39 74.82
C GLU A 437 145.50 75.97 75.68
N PRO A 438 146.57 76.54 75.08
CA PRO A 438 147.67 77.12 75.87
C PRO A 438 147.27 78.39 76.64
N CYS A 439 146.38 79.20 76.05
CA CYS A 439 145.90 80.45 76.64
C CYS A 439 145.03 80.19 77.88
N ILE A 440 144.24 79.12 77.87
CA ILE A 440 143.37 78.75 79.01
C ILE A 440 144.23 78.27 80.20
N SER A 441 145.29 77.49 79.97
CA SER A 441 146.21 77.03 81.04
C SER A 441 146.95 78.18 81.76
N HIS A 442 147.26 79.27 81.04
CA HIS A 442 147.88 80.46 81.63
C HIS A 442 146.91 81.22 82.54
N ILE A 443 145.63 81.29 82.15
CA ILE A 443 144.59 82.01 82.90
C ILE A 443 144.28 81.27 84.22
N GLU A 444 144.18 79.94 84.20
CA GLU A 444 143.93 79.17 85.44
C GLU A 444 145.05 79.31 86.47
N THR A 445 146.31 79.33 86.02
CA THR A 445 147.47 79.51 86.90
C THR A 445 147.51 80.92 87.52
N PHE A 446 147.05 81.95 86.79
CA PHE A 446 146.97 83.32 87.29
C PHE A 446 145.82 83.51 88.29
N VAL A 447 144.67 82.85 88.03
CA VAL A 447 143.48 82.95 88.90
C VAL A 447 143.70 82.24 90.23
N VAL A 448 144.37 81.09 90.26
CA VAL A 448 144.69 80.36 91.52
C VAL A 448 145.65 81.17 92.42
N ASN A 449 146.58 81.93 91.85
CA ASN A 449 147.47 82.79 92.62
C ASN A 449 146.78 84.07 93.14
N LEU A 450 145.84 84.65 92.37
CA LEU A 450 145.07 85.81 92.82
C LEU A 450 144.06 85.48 93.92
N LYS A 451 143.51 84.25 93.93
CA LYS A 451 142.51 83.83 94.92
C LYS A 451 143.08 83.67 96.35
N ASN A 452 144.40 83.62 96.52
CA ASN A 452 145.06 83.39 97.81
C ASN A 452 145.54 84.66 98.55
N LEU A 453 145.33 85.89 98.05
CA LEU A 453 146.00 87.09 98.62
C LEU A 453 145.17 88.33 99.00
N SER A 454 143.85 88.44 98.84
CA SER A 454 143.17 89.68 99.32
C SER A 454 141.71 89.54 99.75
N LYS A 455 141.51 89.65 101.07
CA LYS A 455 140.25 89.65 101.83
C LYS A 455 139.58 91.03 101.82
N ARG A 456 138.26 91.09 101.61
CA ARG A 456 137.22 91.55 102.59
C ARG A 456 135.89 91.97 101.92
N LYS A 457 134.94 91.04 101.99
CA LYS A 457 133.49 91.14 102.33
C LYS A 457 132.70 92.38 101.84
N ASP A 458 131.85 92.19 100.83
CA ASP A 458 130.39 92.30 100.96
C ASP A 458 129.65 91.79 99.70
N GLU A 459 128.79 90.78 99.90
CA GLU A 459 128.01 90.05 98.88
C GLU A 459 126.56 90.56 98.83
N GLY A 460 126.35 91.78 98.34
CA GLY A 460 125.00 92.30 98.03
C GLY A 460 124.61 92.14 96.56
N LYS A 461 125.57 92.34 95.65
CA LYS A 461 125.31 92.44 94.19
C LYS A 461 125.30 91.11 93.45
N VAL A 462 125.85 90.05 94.06
CA VAL A 462 125.94 88.73 93.44
C VAL A 462 124.56 88.05 93.40
N LYS A 463 123.68 88.34 94.38
CA LYS A 463 122.38 87.69 94.50
C LYS A 463 121.38 88.15 93.43
N GLU A 464 121.36 89.43 93.06
CA GLU A 464 120.48 89.95 92.00
C GLU A 464 120.78 89.35 90.62
N LEU A 465 122.04 89.01 90.36
CA LEU A 465 122.44 88.44 89.06
C LEU A 465 122.01 86.97 88.91
N PHE A 466 121.96 86.21 90.01
CA PHE A 466 121.46 84.84 89.98
C PHE A 466 119.94 84.79 89.79
N ASP A 467 119.19 85.68 90.46
CA ASP A 467 117.74 85.77 90.31
C ASP A 467 117.33 86.16 88.87
N ALA A 468 118.16 86.94 88.16
CA ALA A 468 117.91 87.32 86.77
C ALA A 468 118.13 86.17 85.77
N ILE A 469 119.05 85.24 86.05
CA ILE A 469 119.37 84.11 85.17
C ILE A 469 118.32 83.00 85.27
N GLU A 470 117.82 82.74 86.47
CA GLU A 470 116.79 81.71 86.70
C GLU A 470 115.44 82.09 86.04
N LYS A 471 115.17 83.40 85.93
CA LYS A 471 113.98 83.93 85.24
C LYS A 471 114.01 83.75 83.71
N LEU A 472 115.20 83.70 83.10
CA LEU A 472 115.33 83.46 81.66
C LEU A 472 115.24 81.97 81.31
N GLN A 473 115.65 81.08 82.21
CA GLN A 473 115.56 79.63 82.00
C GLN A 473 114.11 79.12 82.08
N THR A 474 113.31 79.66 83.00
CA THR A 474 111.89 79.31 83.12
C THR A 474 111.05 79.74 81.91
N GLN A 475 111.43 80.82 81.20
CA GLN A 475 110.72 81.24 79.99
C GLN A 475 111.01 80.36 78.77
N PHE A 476 112.14 79.64 78.75
CA PHE A 476 112.54 78.85 77.58
C PHE A 476 111.96 77.42 77.59
N GLU A 477 111.67 76.85 78.77
CA GLU A 477 110.95 75.57 78.87
C GLU A 477 109.45 75.67 78.57
N PHE A 478 108.86 76.88 78.63
CA PHE A 478 107.42 77.09 78.42
C PHE A 478 107.00 77.14 76.94
N ILE A 479 107.92 76.96 75.99
CA ILE A 479 107.59 76.88 74.57
C ILE A 479 107.35 75.40 74.20
N GLU A 480 106.10 74.97 74.30
CA GLU A 480 105.64 73.65 73.84
C GLU A 480 105.83 73.49 72.33
N ARG A 481 106.43 72.36 71.92
CA ARG A 481 106.60 71.96 70.51
C ARG A 481 105.39 71.15 70.03
N PRO A 482 104.83 71.41 68.84
CA PRO A 482 103.66 70.67 68.36
C PRO A 482 104.01 69.24 67.94
N ILE A 483 103.15 68.28 68.29
CA ILE A 483 103.17 66.89 67.81
C ILE A 483 102.03 66.75 66.79
N LEU A 484 102.34 66.29 65.57
CA LEU A 484 101.36 65.99 64.51
C LEU A 484 100.80 64.58 64.70
N GLU A 485 99.49 64.47 64.88
CA GLU A 485 98.73 63.22 64.88
C GLU A 485 98.49 62.76 63.42
N ILE A 486 99.05 61.60 63.06
CA ILE A 486 98.66 60.85 61.86
C ILE A 486 98.01 59.58 62.36
N GLU A 487 96.68 59.53 62.34
CA GLU A 487 95.92 58.32 62.67
C GLU A 487 95.40 57.67 61.38
N SER A 488 96.09 56.59 61.04
CA SER A 488 95.72 55.55 60.08
C SER A 488 94.39 54.90 60.49
N PRO A 489 93.55 54.44 59.54
CA PRO A 489 92.26 53.85 59.87
C PRO A 489 92.42 52.60 60.73
N ASN A 490 91.70 52.64 61.85
CA ASN A 490 91.54 51.68 62.93
C ASN A 490 91.53 50.19 62.47
N ALA A 491 92.35 49.38 63.15
CA ALA A 491 92.21 47.94 63.22
C ALA A 491 91.93 47.58 64.69
N GLU A 492 90.66 47.44 65.04
CA GLU A 492 90.24 46.74 66.26
C GLU A 492 89.74 45.34 65.88
N ALA A 493 90.35 44.38 66.58
CA ALA A 493 90.03 42.98 66.53
C ALA A 493 88.76 42.70 67.35
N GLU A 494 87.89 41.81 66.85
CA GLU A 494 87.27 40.74 67.64
C GLU A 494 86.94 39.52 66.76
N THR A 495 87.31 38.35 67.25
CA THR A 495 87.04 37.00 66.74
C THR A 495 85.54 36.62 66.79
N PRO A 496 85.09 35.58 66.06
CA PRO A 496 83.72 35.44 65.55
C PRO A 496 82.70 34.82 66.53
N PRO A 497 81.41 35.19 66.41
CA PRO A 497 80.31 34.23 66.59
C PRO A 497 79.16 34.44 65.57
N ALA A 498 78.68 33.45 64.82
CA ALA A 498 77.78 32.35 65.18
C ALA A 498 76.31 32.75 65.44
N GLU A 499 75.43 32.55 64.45
CA GLU A 499 73.98 32.28 64.63
C GLU A 499 73.51 31.27 63.56
N LYS A 500 73.71 29.97 63.78
CA LYS A 500 72.77 29.00 64.39
C LYS A 500 71.54 28.65 63.53
N LYS A 501 71.63 27.48 62.89
CA LYS A 501 70.52 26.52 62.91
C LYS A 501 70.11 26.26 64.38
N PRO A 502 68.84 25.98 64.63
CA PRO A 502 68.56 24.67 65.20
C PRO A 502 67.44 23.93 64.47
N ASP A 503 67.54 22.62 64.58
CA ASP A 503 66.60 21.62 64.13
C ASP A 503 65.48 21.41 65.19
N ALA A 504 64.38 20.78 64.75
CA ALA A 504 63.28 20.14 65.47
C ALA A 504 61.98 20.92 65.89
N THR A 505 60.85 20.53 65.22
CA THR A 505 59.50 20.06 65.69
C THR A 505 58.87 20.68 66.96
N PRO A 506 57.51 20.89 67.14
CA PRO A 506 56.40 19.99 66.72
C PRO A 506 54.98 20.60 66.41
N GLN A 507 54.06 19.71 65.94
CA GLN A 507 52.58 19.58 66.16
C GLN A 507 51.84 20.69 66.96
N GLY A 508 50.58 21.07 66.69
CA GLY A 508 49.50 20.57 65.82
C GLY A 508 48.14 21.20 66.25
N THR A 509 47.07 20.89 65.50
CA THR A 509 45.61 20.95 65.85
C THR A 509 44.96 22.35 66.10
N THR A 510 43.71 22.70 65.76
CA THR A 510 42.53 22.11 65.09
C THR A 510 41.47 23.24 64.91
N GLU A 511 41.00 23.45 63.68
CA GLU A 511 39.59 23.51 63.20
C GLU A 511 38.49 24.51 63.71
N ILE A 512 37.63 24.86 62.73
CA ILE A 512 36.20 25.33 62.69
C ILE A 512 35.82 26.81 62.92
N SER A 513 35.31 27.49 61.86
CA SER A 513 33.89 27.94 61.73
C SER A 513 33.61 29.23 60.91
N LYS A 514 32.71 29.08 59.91
CA LYS A 514 31.59 29.97 59.45
C LYS A 514 31.87 31.35 58.80
N THR A 515 31.00 32.01 58.02
CA THR A 515 29.91 31.77 57.02
C THR A 515 29.40 33.17 56.60
N GLN A 516 29.15 33.38 55.29
CA GLN A 516 28.20 34.32 54.61
C GLN A 516 28.32 35.87 54.56
N ARG A 517 28.26 36.35 53.29
CA ARG A 517 27.32 37.32 52.65
C ARG A 517 27.50 38.84 52.90
N ASP A 518 27.70 39.64 51.83
CA ASP A 518 26.65 40.56 51.28
C ASP A 518 27.00 41.25 49.93
N GLU A 519 25.96 41.78 49.30
CA GLU A 519 25.71 42.11 47.88
C GLU A 519 26.29 43.43 47.28
N GLN A 520 26.48 43.42 45.94
CA GLN A 520 26.18 44.37 44.81
C GLN A 520 25.98 45.91 45.03
N PRO A 521 26.13 46.82 44.00
CA PRO A 521 25.43 46.76 42.68
C PRO A 521 26.06 47.45 41.40
N LYS A 522 25.47 47.11 40.22
CA LYS A 522 25.13 47.83 38.94
C LYS A 522 25.88 49.15 38.54
N SER A 523 26.15 49.54 37.27
CA SER A 523 25.42 49.45 35.96
C SER A 523 26.22 50.01 34.73
N HIS A 524 25.68 49.78 33.51
CA HIS A 524 25.84 50.46 32.18
C HIS A 524 27.13 50.25 31.34
N SER A 525 27.17 50.19 29.98
CA SER A 525 26.22 50.08 28.86
C SER A 525 26.98 50.27 27.50
N VAL A 526 26.68 49.44 26.46
CA VAL A 526 26.73 49.70 24.97
C VAL A 526 28.12 49.69 24.25
N LYS A 527 28.39 49.05 23.08
CA LYS A 527 27.65 48.25 22.04
C LYS A 527 28.62 47.54 21.02
N ALA A 528 28.11 46.44 20.42
CA ALA A 528 28.20 45.95 19.00
C ALA A 528 29.56 45.50 18.40
N ASP A 529 29.70 44.45 17.55
CA ASP A 529 28.81 43.47 16.88
C ASP A 529 29.63 42.26 16.37
N GLN A 530 29.08 41.04 16.45
CA GLN A 530 28.96 40.05 15.34
C GLN A 530 28.30 38.77 15.87
N VAL A 531 27.00 38.64 15.58
CA VAL A 531 26.19 37.44 15.80
C VAL A 531 26.23 36.63 14.50
N PHE A 532 26.60 35.35 14.57
CA PHE A 532 26.42 34.41 13.47
C PHE A 532 24.95 33.99 13.41
N ASP A 533 24.34 34.21 12.24
CA ASP A 533 22.92 33.95 11.97
C ASP A 533 22.74 32.50 11.51
N HIS A 534 22.28 31.63 12.42
CA HIS A 534 22.04 30.22 12.15
C HIS A 534 20.88 29.98 11.15
N GLU A 535 20.05 30.97 10.89
CA GLU A 535 18.90 30.85 9.98
C GLU A 535 19.34 30.95 8.51
N ALA A 536 20.41 31.70 8.23
CA ALA A 536 21.02 31.77 6.90
C ALA A 536 21.76 30.48 6.49
N GLU A 537 22.33 29.75 7.46
CA GLU A 537 22.96 28.45 7.17
C GLU A 537 21.93 27.34 6.92
N LEU A 538 20.76 27.38 7.56
CA LEU A 538 19.66 26.46 7.27
C LEU A 538 19.06 26.70 5.88
N ALA A 539 18.88 27.96 5.48
CA ALA A 539 18.41 28.30 4.13
C ALA A 539 19.42 27.90 3.03
N LYS A 540 20.73 27.94 3.35
CA LYS A 540 21.79 27.49 2.44
C LYS A 540 21.83 25.96 2.30
N LEU A 541 21.56 25.22 3.38
CA LEU A 541 21.45 23.75 3.36
C LEU A 541 20.17 23.27 2.65
N GLU A 542 19.04 23.96 2.79
CA GLU A 542 17.82 23.66 2.00
C GLU A 542 18.00 24.02 0.52
N SER A 543 18.78 25.07 0.19
CA SER A 543 19.13 25.43 -1.19
C SER A 543 20.14 24.47 -1.82
N GLU A 544 21.05 23.87 -1.04
CA GLU A 544 21.96 22.81 -1.50
C GLU A 544 21.24 21.46 -1.69
N PHE A 545 20.07 21.27 -1.05
CA PHE A 545 19.15 20.16 -1.28
C PHE A 545 17.98 20.50 -2.22
N GLY A 546 18.10 21.57 -3.00
CA GLY A 546 17.14 21.96 -4.02
C GLY A 546 17.17 21.05 -5.25
N ASN A 547 16.08 20.31 -5.44
CA ASN A 547 15.61 19.68 -6.69
C ASN A 547 16.26 18.37 -7.18
N VAL A 548 16.23 17.30 -6.37
CA VAL A 548 16.35 15.91 -6.90
C VAL A 548 15.05 15.10 -6.76
N SER A 549 13.96 15.73 -6.33
CA SER A 549 12.68 15.04 -6.10
C SER A 549 11.61 15.27 -7.17
N GLN A 550 11.94 15.90 -8.31
CA GLN A 550 10.91 16.32 -9.27
C GLN A 550 11.20 16.04 -10.75
N ASP A 551 12.07 15.08 -11.06
CA ASP A 551 12.25 14.56 -12.44
C ASP A 551 12.18 13.02 -12.55
N TYR A 552 11.78 12.30 -11.49
CA TYR A 552 11.61 10.83 -11.51
C TYR A 552 10.17 10.38 -11.21
N LEU A 553 9.17 11.05 -11.79
CA LEU A 553 7.76 10.68 -11.56
C LEU A 553 6.88 10.48 -12.81
N ALA A 554 7.42 10.36 -14.01
CA ALA A 554 6.54 10.10 -15.16
C ALA A 554 7.12 9.36 -16.37
N GLU A 555 8.36 8.88 -16.35
CA GLU A 555 8.89 8.14 -17.50
C GLU A 555 9.66 6.90 -17.04
N GLU A 556 9.31 5.76 -17.64
CA GLU A 556 10.02 4.48 -17.58
C GLU A 556 9.71 3.52 -16.41
N ILE A 557 8.43 3.37 -16.05
CA ILE A 557 7.90 2.08 -15.58
C ILE A 557 6.93 1.58 -16.66
N GLY A 558 7.49 1.15 -17.79
CA GLY A 558 6.73 0.72 -18.96
C GLY A 558 7.42 -0.37 -19.79
N ASP A 559 8.40 -1.06 -19.22
CA ASP A 559 9.01 -2.23 -19.83
C ASP A 559 9.28 -3.27 -18.73
N TRP A 560 8.20 -3.89 -18.26
CA TRP A 560 8.27 -5.10 -17.46
C TRP A 560 8.21 -6.28 -18.44
N GLU A 561 9.12 -7.24 -18.30
CA GLU A 561 9.26 -8.47 -19.12
C GLU A 561 7.97 -9.33 -19.26
N PHE A 562 6.87 -8.93 -18.63
CA PHE A 562 5.54 -9.52 -18.82
C PHE A 562 4.87 -9.06 -20.13
N ASP A 563 5.10 -7.83 -20.59
CA ASP A 563 4.50 -7.32 -21.82
C ASP A 563 5.18 -7.92 -23.07
N GLU A 564 6.46 -8.32 -22.96
CA GLU A 564 7.18 -9.03 -24.03
C GLU A 564 6.62 -10.45 -24.24
N ILE A 565 6.26 -11.15 -23.15
CA ILE A 565 5.63 -12.48 -23.21
C ILE A 565 4.21 -12.40 -23.76
N GLU A 566 3.47 -11.34 -23.43
CA GLU A 566 2.12 -11.12 -23.98
C GLU A 566 2.17 -10.71 -25.47
N ARG A 567 3.19 -9.93 -25.90
CA ARG A 567 3.48 -9.64 -27.31
C ARG A 567 3.89 -10.89 -28.10
N GLU A 568 4.69 -11.80 -27.55
CA GLU A 568 5.05 -13.06 -28.20
C GLU A 568 3.85 -14.00 -28.36
N LEU A 569 2.93 -14.03 -27.40
CA LEU A 569 1.67 -14.81 -27.50
C LEU A 569 0.71 -14.23 -28.54
N VAL A 570 0.66 -12.90 -28.70
CA VAL A 570 -0.14 -12.24 -29.74
C VAL A 570 0.50 -12.39 -31.12
N SER A 571 1.83 -12.36 -31.23
CA SER A 571 2.58 -12.54 -32.48
C SER A 571 2.58 -14.00 -32.97
N GLY A 572 2.58 -14.97 -32.04
CA GLY A 572 2.48 -16.40 -32.34
C GLY A 572 1.16 -16.82 -33.02
N ASN A 573 0.08 -16.06 -32.81
CA ASN A 573 -1.22 -16.34 -33.44
C ASN A 573 -1.36 -15.83 -34.88
N ASN A 574 -0.45 -14.98 -35.36
CA ASN A 574 -0.51 -14.43 -36.74
C ASN A 574 0.42 -15.14 -37.73
N SER A 575 1.24 -16.11 -37.29
CA SER A 575 2.15 -16.85 -38.18
C SER A 575 1.66 -18.25 -38.59
N ALA A 576 0.47 -18.67 -38.15
CA ALA A 576 -0.08 -20.01 -38.40
C ALA A 576 -1.10 -20.11 -39.56
N THR A 577 -1.15 -19.13 -40.47
CA THR A 577 -1.93 -19.21 -41.72
C THR A 577 -1.07 -18.85 -42.93
N SER A 578 -0.13 -19.71 -43.29
CA SER A 578 0.37 -19.82 -44.65
C SER A 578 0.95 -21.22 -44.89
N LYS A 579 0.08 -22.13 -45.33
CA LYS A 579 0.39 -23.26 -46.21
C LYS A 579 -0.89 -23.84 -46.78
#